data_AF-V9G940-F1
#
_entry.id   AF-V9G940-F1
#
_cell.length_a   1.000
_cell.length_b   1.000
_cell.length_c   1.000
_cell.angle_alpha   90.00
_cell.angle_beta   90.00
_cell.angle_gamma   90.00
#
_symmetry.space_group_name_H-M   'P 1'
#
loop_
_entity.id
_entity.type
_entity.pdbx_description
1 polymer ?
#
loop_
_entity_poly.entity_id
_entity_poly.type
_entity_poly.pdbx_seq_one_letter_code
_entity_poly.pdbx_strand_id
1 'polypeptide(L)'
;MSLNFGNIHFSQQPEKVVFLSGTLMKSLGISSRKSVLLRMGTDKVSAAVKSIDRAGKHIYLSAGVRNNINVPRQGPLYIHSPREGEIELGPVVGVLSDGPHNPSSPFGSRTSYIKQLLREGNKKMFVYAFTPKDINWQRNTVQAYILGSGGGFVRKTVPLPDVVYNRLPSRKTDFSPFTNQLRDRFGKRNIKFFNWAFFNKSDVYTQLDGDLQAGRYLPETYNNPNPERIKDMMERHSFVYYKPSAGSLGLGIYRLTYLPKKGYFARYHAMAAIRY
;
A
#
# COMPACT_ATOMS: atom_id res chain seq x y z
N MET A 1 -2.98 11.31 20.01
CA MET A 1 -1.88 11.82 19.17
C MET A 1 -2.45 12.69 18.07
N SER A 2 -2.02 13.95 17.95
CA SER A 2 -2.44 14.84 16.86
C SER A 2 -1.58 14.60 15.63
N LEU A 3 -2.22 14.26 14.50
CA LEU A 3 -1.55 14.20 13.20
C LEU A 3 -1.40 15.63 12.66
N ASN A 4 -0.16 16.09 12.49
CA ASN A 4 0.12 17.43 12.01
C ASN A 4 0.49 17.39 10.54
N PHE A 5 -0.34 17.98 9.68
CA PHE A 5 0.02 18.19 8.29
C PHE A 5 0.94 19.41 8.18
N GLY A 6 2.13 19.23 7.60
CA GLY A 6 3.17 20.26 7.53
C GLY A 6 4.11 20.04 6.35
N ASN A 7 5.17 20.85 6.29
CA ASN A 7 6.14 20.81 5.20
C ASN A 7 7.56 20.53 5.68
N ILE A 8 8.24 19.56 5.06
CA ILE A 8 9.69 19.35 5.19
C ILE A 8 10.44 20.22 4.20
N HIS A 9 11.50 20.84 4.73
CA HIS A 9 12.47 21.63 3.99
C HIS A 9 13.88 21.10 4.27
N PHE A 10 14.82 21.38 3.38
CA PHE A 10 16.20 20.95 3.52
C PHE A 10 17.12 22.15 3.80
N SER A 11 18.08 21.92 4.70
CA SER A 11 19.22 22.82 4.95
C SER A 11 20.53 22.12 4.59
N GLN A 12 21.57 22.89 4.28
CA GLN A 12 22.90 22.39 3.91
C GLN A 12 23.82 22.14 5.11
N GLN A 13 23.41 22.53 6.31
CA GLN A 13 24.23 22.36 7.51
C GLN A 13 24.64 20.89 7.74
N PRO A 14 25.93 20.60 7.99
CA PRO A 14 26.42 19.24 8.16
C PRO A 14 26.05 18.63 9.51
N GLU A 15 25.79 19.45 10.54
CA GLU A 15 25.44 18.98 11.88
C GLU A 15 24.06 18.31 11.91
N LYS A 16 23.78 17.49 12.92
CA LYS A 16 22.46 16.87 13.12
C LYS A 16 21.50 17.82 13.83
N VAL A 17 20.84 18.68 13.07
CA VAL A 17 19.91 19.70 13.59
C VAL A 17 18.59 19.65 12.84
N VAL A 18 17.50 19.77 13.60
CA VAL A 18 16.14 19.94 13.11
C VAL A 18 15.66 21.32 13.52
N PHE A 19 15.26 22.14 12.54
CA PHE A 19 14.62 23.42 12.83
C PHE A 19 13.10 23.27 12.76
N LEU A 20 12.39 23.79 13.75
CA LEU A 20 10.94 23.67 13.84
C LEU A 20 10.30 25.06 14.00
N SER A 21 9.26 25.33 13.22
CA SER A 21 8.39 26.49 13.47
C SER A 21 7.75 26.40 14.85
N GLY A 22 7.56 27.54 15.54
CA GLY A 22 6.93 27.57 16.87
C GLY A 22 5.57 26.86 16.93
N THR A 23 4.74 27.01 15.88
CA THR A 23 3.45 26.33 15.74
C THR A 23 3.59 24.80 15.77
N LEU A 24 4.57 24.27 15.03
CA LEU A 24 4.83 22.82 14.99
C LEU A 24 5.35 22.33 16.35
N MET A 25 6.29 23.06 16.98
CA MET A 25 6.81 22.70 18.31
C MET A 25 5.72 22.60 19.37
N LYS A 26 4.80 23.59 19.42
CA LYS A 26 3.63 23.55 20.30
C LYS A 26 2.74 22.34 20.00
N SER A 27 2.43 22.10 18.72
CA SER A 27 1.55 20.98 18.33
C SER A 27 2.12 19.58 18.60
N LEU A 28 3.45 19.47 18.67
CA LEU A 28 4.17 18.24 18.99
C LEU A 28 4.51 18.12 20.48
N GLY A 29 4.26 19.14 21.30
CA GLY A 29 4.57 19.13 22.74
C GLY A 29 6.07 19.14 23.06
N ILE A 30 6.90 19.78 22.23
CA ILE A 30 8.38 19.75 22.35
C ILE A 30 9.01 21.13 22.53
N SER A 31 8.25 22.13 23.00
CA SER A 31 8.69 23.52 23.11
C SER A 31 9.95 23.74 23.97
N SER A 32 10.20 22.90 24.98
CA SER A 32 11.35 23.02 25.90
C SER A 32 12.49 22.03 25.61
N ARG A 33 12.37 21.20 24.58
CA ARG A 33 13.32 20.11 24.31
C ARG A 33 14.53 20.62 23.51
N LYS A 34 15.73 20.25 23.97
CA LYS A 34 17.00 20.54 23.27
C LYS A 34 17.33 19.53 22.16
N SER A 35 16.76 18.33 22.23
CA SER A 35 16.98 17.26 21.25
C SER A 35 15.74 16.37 21.12
N VAL A 36 15.66 15.69 19.97
CA VAL A 36 14.60 14.72 19.64
C VAL A 36 15.19 13.52 18.92
N LEU A 37 14.49 12.39 19.01
CA LEU A 37 14.69 11.24 18.12
C LEU A 37 13.76 11.39 16.92
N LEU A 38 14.33 11.67 15.75
CA LEU A 38 13.60 11.79 14.51
C LEU A 38 13.53 10.41 13.82
N ARG A 39 12.33 10.00 13.39
CA ARG A 39 12.07 8.75 12.67
C ARG A 39 11.44 9.00 11.32
N MET A 40 11.80 8.19 10.33
CA MET A 40 11.11 8.10 9.04
C MET A 40 11.23 6.66 8.53
N GLY A 41 10.10 5.97 8.35
CA GLY A 41 10.13 4.53 8.11
C GLY A 41 10.85 3.81 9.26
N THR A 42 11.77 2.91 8.92
CA THR A 42 12.59 2.20 9.92
C THR A 42 13.79 2.98 10.43
N ASP A 43 14.21 4.05 9.74
CA ASP A 43 15.43 4.79 10.08
C ASP A 43 15.18 5.82 11.19
N LYS A 44 16.18 6.01 12.05
CA LYS A 44 16.12 6.93 13.19
C LYS A 44 17.42 7.71 13.35
N VAL A 45 17.31 8.96 13.81
CA VAL A 45 18.47 9.80 14.13
C VAL A 45 18.17 10.73 15.29
N SER A 46 19.10 10.82 16.24
CA SER A 46 19.06 11.86 17.28
C SER A 46 19.54 13.18 16.68
N ALA A 47 18.80 14.26 16.93
CA ALA A 47 19.13 15.59 16.42
C ALA A 47 18.84 16.68 17.45
N ALA A 48 19.65 17.73 17.44
CA ALA A 48 19.38 18.93 18.21
C ALA A 48 18.16 19.67 17.62
N VAL A 49 17.35 20.27 18.48
CA VAL A 49 16.19 21.07 18.09
C VAL A 49 16.55 22.55 18.16
N LYS A 50 16.22 23.28 17.11
CA LYS A 50 16.25 24.75 17.08
C LYS A 50 14.91 25.28 16.62
N SER A 51 14.45 26.39 17.20
CA SER A 51 13.29 27.09 16.69
C SER A 51 13.66 27.89 15.44
N ILE A 52 12.70 28.07 14.54
CA ILE A 52 12.79 29.03 13.44
C ILE A 52 11.56 29.93 13.45
N ASP A 53 11.79 31.21 13.19
CA ASP A 53 10.70 32.16 13.00
C ASP A 53 10.07 31.96 11.61
N ARG A 54 8.98 31.19 11.58
CA ARG A 54 8.22 30.91 10.37
C ARG A 54 6.78 30.55 10.73
N ALA A 55 5.84 31.26 10.09
CA ALA A 55 4.42 30.96 10.22
C ALA A 55 4.07 29.56 9.65
N GLY A 56 3.05 28.92 10.21
CA GLY A 56 2.61 27.58 9.80
C GLY A 56 3.42 26.44 10.43
N LYS A 57 3.25 25.22 9.89
CA LYS A 57 3.90 23.99 10.39
C LYS A 57 5.05 23.57 9.48
N HIS A 58 6.26 23.95 9.87
CA HIS A 58 7.48 23.73 9.10
C HIS A 58 8.54 23.00 9.90
N ILE A 59 9.22 22.07 9.24
CA ILE A 59 10.41 21.39 9.74
C ILE A 59 11.53 21.49 8.70
N TYR A 60 12.72 21.91 9.11
CA TYR A 60 13.93 21.90 8.26
C TYR A 60 14.87 20.83 8.75
N LEU A 61 15.34 20.00 7.83
CA LEU A 61 16.28 18.93 8.09
C LEU A 61 17.65 19.32 7.52
N SER A 62 18.66 19.38 8.38
CA SER A 62 20.04 19.57 7.98
C SER A 62 20.56 18.41 7.11
N ALA A 63 21.70 18.59 6.43
CA ALA A 63 22.33 17.52 5.66
C ALA A 63 22.70 16.33 6.55
N GLY A 64 23.21 16.59 7.76
CA GLY A 64 23.53 15.55 8.75
C GLY A 64 22.34 14.67 9.11
N VAL A 65 21.15 15.26 9.26
CA VAL A 65 19.90 14.51 9.52
C VAL A 65 19.47 13.75 8.27
N ARG A 66 19.35 14.44 7.12
CA ARG A 66 18.82 13.85 5.87
C ARG A 66 19.61 12.63 5.40
N ASN A 67 20.93 12.68 5.52
CA ASN A 67 21.81 11.61 5.08
C ASN A 67 21.79 10.41 6.04
N ASN A 68 21.47 10.61 7.31
CA ASN A 68 21.37 9.50 8.29
C ASN A 68 20.06 8.71 8.16
N ILE A 69 18.96 9.36 7.78
CA ILE A 69 17.63 8.71 7.64
C ILE A 69 17.11 8.68 6.21
N ASN A 70 17.94 9.01 5.22
CA ASN A 70 17.67 8.91 3.78
C ASN A 70 16.36 9.61 3.32
N VAL A 71 16.17 10.88 3.70
CA VAL A 71 14.94 11.63 3.35
C VAL A 71 14.85 11.85 1.84
N PRO A 72 13.79 11.35 1.16
CA PRO A 72 13.79 11.28 -0.29
C PRO A 72 13.56 12.64 -0.95
N ARG A 73 12.76 13.52 -0.34
CA ARG A 73 12.40 14.83 -0.92
C ARG A 73 11.90 15.82 0.13
N GLN A 74 11.79 17.08 -0.29
CA GLN A 74 11.06 18.13 0.41
C GLN A 74 9.56 18.07 0.08
N GLY A 75 8.76 18.81 0.86
CA GLY A 75 7.35 19.06 0.58
C GLY A 75 6.41 18.58 1.68
N PRO A 76 5.11 18.42 1.36
CA PRO A 76 4.09 18.16 2.35
C PRO A 76 4.14 16.72 2.86
N LEU A 77 3.87 16.55 4.16
CA LEU A 77 3.68 15.27 4.82
C LEU A 77 2.93 15.42 6.15
N TYR A 78 2.54 14.28 6.72
CA TYR A 78 2.17 14.21 8.14
C TYR A 78 3.39 14.07 9.05
N ILE A 79 3.32 14.76 10.17
CA ILE A 79 4.32 14.83 11.23
C ILE A 79 3.58 14.56 12.53
N HIS A 80 4.08 13.66 13.36
CA HIS A 80 3.48 13.41 14.67
C HIS A 80 4.53 13.03 15.70
N SER A 81 4.15 13.07 16.98
CA SER A 81 4.99 12.63 18.08
C SER A 81 4.38 11.37 18.67
N PRO A 82 4.94 10.17 18.39
CA PRO A 82 4.40 8.92 18.91
C PRO A 82 4.62 8.78 20.42
N ARG A 83 5.70 9.38 20.93
CA ARG A 83 6.13 9.41 22.32
C ARG A 83 6.84 10.73 22.58
N GLU A 84 6.90 11.12 23.85
CA GLU A 84 7.59 12.35 24.23
C GLU A 84 9.06 12.33 23.78
N GLY A 85 9.50 13.40 23.12
CA GLY A 85 10.85 13.50 22.56
C GLY A 85 11.08 12.74 21.25
N GLU A 86 10.08 12.06 20.70
CA GLU A 86 10.13 11.46 19.36
C GLU A 86 9.33 12.29 18.36
N ILE A 87 9.87 12.44 17.14
CA ILE A 87 9.16 13.00 15.99
C ILE A 87 9.19 11.97 14.87
N GLU A 88 8.03 11.71 14.28
CA GLU A 88 7.88 10.81 13.16
C GLU A 88 7.43 11.55 11.91
N LEU A 89 8.19 11.35 10.82
CA LEU A 89 7.92 11.87 9.49
C LEU A 89 7.26 10.76 8.67
N GLY A 90 5.93 10.80 8.57
CA GLY A 90 5.23 9.68 7.95
C GLY A 90 3.72 9.71 8.12
N PRO A 91 3.04 8.69 7.57
CA PRO A 91 3.63 7.39 7.22
C PRO A 91 4.51 7.43 5.96
N VAL A 92 5.50 6.55 5.91
CA VAL A 92 6.22 6.18 4.69
C VAL A 92 5.54 4.95 4.10
N VAL A 93 5.08 5.06 2.86
CA VAL A 93 4.38 3.97 2.17
C VAL A 93 5.22 3.46 1.01
N GLY A 94 5.53 2.17 1.04
CA GLY A 94 6.19 1.48 -0.05
C GLY A 94 5.19 0.69 -0.90
N VAL A 95 5.05 1.03 -2.18
CA VAL A 95 4.23 0.27 -3.14
C VAL A 95 5.06 -0.89 -3.70
N LEU A 96 4.74 -2.11 -3.27
CA LEU A 96 5.43 -3.31 -3.72
C LEU A 96 4.79 -3.83 -5.00
N SER A 97 5.56 -3.93 -6.07
CA SER A 97 5.15 -4.52 -7.35
C SER A 97 6.26 -5.44 -7.87
N ASP A 98 5.93 -6.27 -8.84
CA ASP A 98 6.90 -6.98 -9.68
C ASP A 98 7.46 -6.05 -10.78
N GLY A 99 8.63 -6.44 -11.31
CA GLY A 99 9.48 -5.69 -12.23
C GLY A 99 10.96 -5.98 -11.93
N PRO A 100 11.93 -5.22 -12.50
CA PRO A 100 11.75 -4.30 -13.62
C PRO A 100 11.69 -5.03 -14.95
N HIS A 101 10.85 -4.53 -15.87
CA HIS A 101 10.84 -5.01 -17.26
C HIS A 101 11.74 -4.14 -18.15
N ASN A 102 11.73 -2.81 -17.95
CA ASN A 102 12.67 -1.87 -18.58
C ASN A 102 12.70 -0.51 -17.80
N PRO A 103 13.66 0.41 -18.06
CA PRO A 103 13.77 1.67 -17.35
C PRO A 103 12.60 2.66 -17.54
N SER A 104 11.96 2.67 -18.71
CA SER A 104 10.84 3.58 -19.03
C SER A 104 9.51 3.10 -18.45
N SER A 105 9.39 1.79 -18.21
CA SER A 105 8.23 1.09 -17.66
C SER A 105 8.65 0.08 -16.60
N PRO A 106 9.10 0.56 -15.42
CA PRO A 106 9.67 -0.28 -14.37
C PRO A 106 8.69 -1.31 -13.80
N PHE A 107 7.39 -1.14 -14.04
CA PHE A 107 6.34 -2.05 -13.55
C PHE A 107 5.42 -2.53 -14.67
N GLY A 108 5.90 -2.53 -15.92
CA GLY A 108 5.15 -3.01 -17.09
C GLY A 108 3.82 -2.28 -17.28
N SER A 109 2.74 -3.04 -17.49
CA SER A 109 1.39 -2.47 -17.68
C SER A 109 0.86 -1.71 -16.46
N ARG A 110 1.44 -1.89 -15.27
CA ARG A 110 1.06 -1.18 -14.03
C ARG A 110 1.80 0.14 -13.84
N THR A 111 2.80 0.45 -14.67
CA THR A 111 3.64 1.65 -14.53
C THR A 111 2.82 2.93 -14.41
N SER A 112 1.80 3.12 -15.25
CA SER A 112 0.92 4.30 -15.23
C SER A 112 0.14 4.42 -13.93
N TYR A 113 -0.44 3.32 -13.46
CA TYR A 113 -1.18 3.25 -12.20
C TYR A 113 -0.26 3.52 -10.99
N ILE A 114 0.91 2.90 -10.93
CA ILE A 114 1.89 3.16 -9.86
C ILE A 114 2.34 4.62 -9.87
N LYS A 115 2.61 5.18 -11.05
CA LYS A 115 2.92 6.61 -11.20
C LYS A 115 1.81 7.50 -10.63
N GLN A 116 0.55 7.17 -10.85
CA GLN A 116 -0.58 7.88 -10.25
C GLN A 116 -0.60 7.75 -8.72
N LEU A 117 -0.38 6.54 -8.17
CA LEU A 117 -0.28 6.33 -6.72
C LEU A 117 0.83 7.19 -6.11
N LEU A 118 2.02 7.21 -6.72
CA LEU A 118 3.13 8.04 -6.23
C LEU A 118 2.79 9.53 -6.30
N ARG A 119 2.16 9.99 -7.39
CA ARG A 119 1.78 11.41 -7.55
C ARG A 119 0.79 11.85 -6.49
N GLU A 120 -0.28 11.08 -6.28
CA GLU A 120 -1.33 11.43 -5.33
C GLU A 120 -0.86 11.26 -3.88
N GLY A 121 -0.12 10.18 -3.60
CA GLY A 121 0.46 9.94 -2.28
C GLY A 121 1.44 11.03 -1.85
N ASN A 122 2.29 11.52 -2.76
CA ASN A 122 3.27 12.56 -2.47
C ASN A 122 2.65 13.93 -2.12
N LYS A 123 1.34 14.12 -2.28
CA LYS A 123 0.64 15.31 -1.76
C LYS A 123 0.49 15.27 -0.23
N LYS A 124 0.59 14.10 0.39
CA LYS A 124 0.27 13.91 1.82
C LYS A 124 1.31 13.13 2.62
N MET A 125 2.16 12.34 1.96
CA MET A 125 3.07 11.42 2.63
C MET A 125 4.27 11.10 1.74
N PHE A 126 5.25 10.35 2.25
CA PHE A 126 6.30 9.79 1.39
C PHE A 126 5.84 8.48 0.80
N VAL A 127 5.73 8.44 -0.53
CA VAL A 127 5.39 7.21 -1.26
C VAL A 127 6.44 6.93 -2.31
N TYR A 128 6.89 5.69 -2.35
CA TYR A 128 7.81 5.18 -3.36
C TYR A 128 7.39 3.78 -3.79
N ALA A 129 7.86 3.33 -4.95
CA ALA A 129 7.57 2.00 -5.47
C ALA A 129 8.84 1.16 -5.59
N PHE A 130 8.74 -0.14 -5.40
CA PHE A 130 9.90 -1.03 -5.43
C PHE A 130 9.48 -2.47 -5.70
N THR A 131 10.48 -3.29 -6.05
CA THR A 131 10.33 -4.73 -6.24
C THR A 131 10.97 -5.48 -5.08
N PRO A 132 10.64 -6.77 -4.86
CA PRO A 132 11.28 -7.55 -3.81
C PRO A 132 12.82 -7.59 -3.92
N LYS A 133 13.36 -7.52 -5.15
CA LYS A 133 14.80 -7.52 -5.42
C LYS A 133 15.50 -6.21 -5.05
N ASP A 134 14.74 -5.13 -4.91
CA ASP A 134 15.26 -3.81 -4.53
C ASP A 134 15.56 -3.68 -3.03
N ILE A 135 15.15 -4.67 -2.24
CA ILE A 135 15.26 -4.62 -0.79
C ILE A 135 16.64 -5.09 -0.34
N ASN A 136 17.37 -4.22 0.34
CA ASN A 136 18.56 -4.58 1.09
C ASN A 136 18.21 -4.82 2.56
N TRP A 137 17.98 -6.09 2.91
CA TRP A 137 17.60 -6.48 4.27
C TRP A 137 18.70 -6.28 5.32
N GLN A 138 19.97 -6.28 4.90
CA GLN A 138 21.11 -6.08 5.81
C GLN A 138 21.23 -4.61 6.20
N ARG A 139 21.07 -3.71 5.23
CA ARG A 139 21.14 -2.26 5.43
C ARG A 139 19.81 -1.62 5.83
N ASN A 140 18.72 -2.39 5.84
CA ASN A 140 17.35 -1.89 6.03
C ASN A 140 16.99 -0.74 5.07
N THR A 141 17.41 -0.85 3.82
CA THR A 141 17.13 0.14 2.77
C THR A 141 16.47 -0.50 1.56
N VAL A 142 15.86 0.35 0.73
CA VAL A 142 15.26 -0.03 -0.54
C VAL A 142 15.84 0.86 -1.63
N GLN A 143 16.21 0.25 -2.76
CA GLN A 143 16.44 1.00 -3.98
C GLN A 143 15.11 1.28 -4.67
N ALA A 144 14.51 2.42 -4.36
CA ALA A 144 13.13 2.69 -4.75
C ALA A 144 13.02 3.57 -6.00
N TYR A 145 11.92 3.39 -6.71
CA TYR A 145 11.42 4.30 -7.73
C TYR A 145 10.60 5.41 -7.06
N ILE A 146 11.03 6.65 -7.26
CA ILE A 146 10.32 7.88 -6.85
C ILE A 146 9.99 8.73 -8.07
N LEU A 147 9.07 9.70 -7.94
CA LEU A 147 8.84 10.68 -9.00
C LEU A 147 9.79 11.88 -8.83
N GLY A 148 10.57 12.16 -9.87
CA GLY A 148 11.34 13.38 -9.99
C GLY A 148 10.45 14.60 -10.29
N SER A 149 11.05 15.79 -10.29
CA SER A 149 10.36 17.06 -10.58
C SER A 149 9.66 17.08 -11.94
N GLY A 150 10.28 16.49 -12.98
CA GLY A 150 9.68 16.31 -14.31
C GLY A 150 8.63 15.19 -14.40
N GLY A 151 8.28 14.55 -13.29
CA GLY A 151 7.31 13.46 -13.24
C GLY A 151 7.82 12.12 -13.80
N GLY A 152 9.10 12.02 -14.18
CA GLY A 152 9.75 10.75 -14.52
C GLY A 152 10.08 9.93 -13.27
N PHE A 153 10.29 8.63 -13.44
CA PHE A 153 10.81 7.78 -12.37
C PHE A 153 12.32 8.04 -12.17
N VAL A 154 12.72 8.13 -10.91
CA VAL A 154 14.12 8.25 -10.48
C VAL A 154 14.41 7.17 -9.45
N ARG A 155 15.61 6.58 -9.47
CA ARG A 155 16.05 5.60 -8.48
C ARG A 155 16.72 6.31 -7.31
N LYS A 156 16.32 5.96 -6.08
CA LYS A 156 16.93 6.51 -4.86
C LYS A 156 16.95 5.47 -3.74
N THR A 157 18.05 5.44 -2.98
CA THR A 157 18.11 4.69 -1.73
C THR A 157 17.24 5.39 -0.68
N VAL A 158 16.33 4.66 -0.07
CA VAL A 158 15.39 5.14 0.96
C VAL A 158 15.32 4.14 2.11
N PRO A 159 14.85 4.53 3.32
CA PRO A 159 14.61 3.56 4.39
C PRO A 159 13.53 2.56 3.99
N LEU A 160 13.46 1.42 4.68
CA LEU A 160 12.25 0.59 4.64
C LEU A 160 11.02 1.39 5.13
N PRO A 161 9.82 1.11 4.58
CA PRO A 161 8.63 1.92 4.84
C PRO A 161 8.00 1.55 6.19
N ASP A 162 7.09 2.40 6.68
CA ASP A 162 6.22 2.04 7.82
C ASP A 162 5.15 1.02 7.38
N VAL A 163 4.68 1.16 6.13
CA VAL A 163 3.65 0.32 5.54
C VAL A 163 4.03 -0.06 4.11
N VAL A 164 3.92 -1.34 3.79
CA VAL A 164 3.99 -1.85 2.43
C VAL A 164 2.57 -2.01 1.88
N TYR A 165 2.29 -1.38 0.75
CA TYR A 165 1.10 -1.66 -0.05
C TYR A 165 1.43 -2.73 -1.09
N ASN A 166 0.93 -3.94 -0.87
CA ASN A 166 1.14 -5.07 -1.78
C ASN A 166 0.32 -4.92 -3.06
N ARG A 167 1.03 -4.86 -4.20
CA ARG A 167 0.49 -4.81 -5.57
C ARG A 167 1.12 -5.86 -6.47
N LEU A 168 1.66 -6.94 -5.91
CA LEU A 168 2.09 -8.10 -6.68
C LEU A 168 0.90 -8.64 -7.50
N PRO A 169 1.09 -8.98 -8.78
CA PRO A 169 -0.02 -9.14 -9.73
C PRO A 169 -0.72 -10.50 -9.66
N SER A 170 -0.24 -11.45 -8.84
CA SER A 170 -0.68 -12.84 -8.95
C SER A 170 -1.24 -13.40 -7.64
N ARG A 171 -2.47 -13.92 -7.73
CA ARG A 171 -3.12 -14.74 -6.70
C ARG A 171 -2.29 -15.98 -6.35
N LYS A 172 -1.60 -16.57 -7.34
CA LYS A 172 -0.72 -17.73 -7.12
C LYS A 172 0.50 -17.35 -6.28
N THR A 173 0.93 -16.08 -6.32
CA THR A 173 2.05 -15.60 -5.52
C THR A 173 1.66 -15.23 -4.10
N ASP A 174 0.42 -14.85 -3.81
CA ASP A 174 0.00 -14.41 -2.46
C ASP A 174 0.33 -15.44 -1.36
N PHE A 175 0.13 -16.72 -1.66
CA PHE A 175 0.41 -17.84 -0.74
C PHE A 175 1.71 -18.59 -1.05
N SER A 176 2.52 -18.07 -1.98
CA SER A 176 3.80 -18.70 -2.27
C SER A 176 4.74 -18.63 -1.05
N PRO A 177 5.63 -19.61 -0.85
CA PRO A 177 6.64 -19.55 0.22
C PRO A 177 7.44 -18.24 0.19
N PHE A 178 7.71 -17.71 -1.00
CA PHE A 178 8.40 -16.44 -1.21
C PHE A 178 7.63 -15.25 -0.62
N THR A 179 6.35 -15.09 -0.95
CA THR A 179 5.55 -13.95 -0.45
C THR A 179 5.31 -14.06 1.06
N ASN A 180 5.11 -15.27 1.58
CA ASN A 180 5.01 -15.49 3.02
C ASN A 180 6.31 -15.09 3.74
N GLN A 181 7.46 -15.52 3.22
CA GLN A 181 8.76 -15.13 3.77
C GLN A 181 8.99 -13.61 3.70
N LEU A 182 8.58 -12.98 2.60
CA LEU A 182 8.66 -11.54 2.42
C LEU A 182 7.82 -10.79 3.47
N ARG A 183 6.57 -11.23 3.67
CA ARG A 183 5.66 -10.70 4.69
C ARG A 183 6.25 -10.86 6.09
N ASP A 184 6.78 -12.03 6.41
CA ASP A 184 7.38 -12.31 7.72
C ASP A 184 8.60 -11.42 7.98
N ARG A 185 9.43 -11.17 6.96
CA ARG A 185 10.58 -10.26 7.06
C ARG A 185 10.18 -8.81 7.31
N PHE A 186 9.07 -8.36 6.72
CA PHE A 186 8.47 -7.06 7.02
C PHE A 186 7.89 -7.03 8.44
N GLY A 187 7.14 -8.07 8.83
CA GLY A 187 6.54 -8.19 10.15
C GLY A 187 7.58 -8.15 11.28
N LYS A 188 8.71 -8.85 11.13
CA LYS A 188 9.85 -8.81 12.06
C LYS A 188 10.48 -7.42 12.24
N ARG A 189 10.24 -6.50 11.30
CA ARG A 189 10.67 -5.09 11.36
C ARG A 189 9.55 -4.14 11.77
N ASN A 190 8.41 -4.68 12.22
CA ASN A 190 7.19 -3.94 12.54
C ASN A 190 6.62 -3.13 11.35
N ILE A 191 6.91 -3.57 10.13
CA ILE A 191 6.40 -2.94 8.91
C ILE A 191 5.05 -3.57 8.59
N LYS A 192 4.00 -2.76 8.47
CA LYS A 192 2.66 -3.26 8.19
C LYS A 192 2.53 -3.67 6.73
N PHE A 193 1.94 -4.82 6.46
CA PHE A 193 1.75 -5.33 5.12
C PHE A 193 0.26 -5.23 4.75
N PHE A 194 -0.08 -4.21 3.98
CA PHE A 194 -1.45 -3.90 3.56
C PHE A 194 -1.77 -4.54 2.19
N ASN A 195 -3.04 -4.94 2.00
CA ASN A 195 -3.55 -5.63 0.82
C ASN A 195 -2.87 -7.01 0.60
N TRP A 196 -2.80 -7.81 1.66
CA TRP A 196 -1.94 -9.00 1.72
C TRP A 196 -2.35 -10.13 0.76
N ALA A 197 -3.62 -10.26 0.41
CA ALA A 197 -4.09 -11.22 -0.59
C ALA A 197 -5.30 -10.72 -1.36
N PHE A 198 -5.51 -11.30 -2.53
CA PHE A 198 -6.76 -11.16 -3.27
C PHE A 198 -7.93 -11.84 -2.55
N PHE A 199 -9.10 -11.22 -2.63
CA PHE A 199 -10.33 -11.80 -2.10
C PHE A 199 -10.72 -13.11 -2.81
N ASN A 200 -11.12 -14.09 -2.02
CA ASN A 200 -11.82 -15.29 -2.46
C ASN A 200 -13.33 -15.10 -2.20
N LYS A 201 -14.15 -15.32 -3.22
CA LYS A 201 -15.61 -15.11 -3.11
C LYS A 201 -16.27 -16.06 -2.11
N SER A 202 -15.77 -17.28 -2.00
CA SER A 202 -16.27 -18.25 -1.02
C SER A 202 -15.97 -17.76 0.39
N ASP A 203 -14.73 -17.37 0.66
CA ASP A 203 -14.31 -16.93 1.99
C ASP A 203 -15.09 -15.67 2.41
N VAL A 204 -15.29 -14.73 1.49
CA VAL A 204 -16.12 -13.55 1.73
C VAL A 204 -17.57 -13.94 2.00
N TYR A 205 -18.14 -14.88 1.25
CA TYR A 205 -19.50 -15.37 1.52
C TYR A 205 -19.59 -15.97 2.91
N THR A 206 -18.70 -16.90 3.28
CA THR A 206 -18.69 -17.55 4.60
C THR A 206 -18.53 -16.54 5.75
N GLN A 207 -17.76 -15.47 5.56
CA GLN A 207 -17.62 -14.43 6.59
C GLN A 207 -18.86 -13.56 6.76
N LEU A 208 -19.64 -13.37 5.70
CA LEU A 208 -20.88 -12.59 5.74
C LEU A 208 -22.09 -13.45 6.10
N ASP A 209 -22.00 -14.76 5.84
CA ASP A 209 -23.03 -15.73 6.18
C ASP A 209 -23.14 -15.85 7.70
N GLY A 210 -24.34 -15.61 8.23
CA GLY A 210 -24.58 -15.50 9.67
C GLY A 210 -24.39 -14.09 10.26
N ASP A 211 -23.93 -13.09 9.51
CA ASP A 211 -23.94 -11.71 9.97
C ASP A 211 -25.38 -11.14 10.00
N LEU A 212 -25.78 -10.52 11.12
CA LEU A 212 -27.15 -10.05 11.35
C LEU A 212 -27.60 -8.94 10.38
N GLN A 213 -26.66 -8.15 9.86
CA GLN A 213 -26.95 -7.05 8.95
C GLN A 213 -26.75 -7.46 7.50
N ALA A 214 -25.64 -8.11 7.17
CA ALA A 214 -25.26 -8.46 5.80
C ALA A 214 -25.89 -9.77 5.32
N GLY A 215 -26.07 -10.77 6.18
CA GLY A 215 -26.49 -12.12 5.79
C GLY A 215 -27.83 -12.15 5.05
N ARG A 216 -28.77 -11.28 5.44
CA ARG A 216 -30.09 -11.16 4.77
C ARG A 216 -30.02 -10.73 3.29
N TYR A 217 -28.88 -10.16 2.86
CA TYR A 217 -28.66 -9.70 1.49
C TYR A 217 -27.80 -10.66 0.67
N LEU A 218 -27.36 -11.78 1.27
CA LEU A 218 -26.57 -12.78 0.55
C LEU A 218 -27.49 -13.66 -0.32
N PRO A 219 -27.16 -13.82 -1.62
CA PRO A 219 -27.85 -14.79 -2.45
C PRO A 219 -27.44 -16.20 -2.06
N GLU A 220 -28.38 -17.14 -2.11
CA GLU A 220 -28.09 -18.56 -1.91
C GLU A 220 -26.88 -19.01 -2.76
N THR A 221 -25.85 -19.53 -2.08
CA THR A 221 -24.58 -19.88 -2.70
C THR A 221 -24.11 -21.24 -2.21
N TYR A 222 -23.69 -22.10 -3.14
CA TYR A 222 -23.03 -23.37 -2.82
C TYR A 222 -21.64 -23.40 -3.43
N ASN A 223 -20.68 -23.92 -2.66
CA ASN A 223 -19.34 -24.23 -3.15
C ASN A 223 -19.32 -25.61 -3.81
N ASN A 224 -18.61 -25.72 -4.93
CA ASN A 224 -18.46 -26.96 -5.70
C ASN A 224 -19.78 -27.76 -5.87
N PRO A 225 -20.86 -27.12 -6.35
CA PRO A 225 -22.14 -27.79 -6.49
C PRO A 225 -22.05 -28.90 -7.55
N ASN A 226 -22.70 -30.03 -7.28
CA ASN A 226 -22.90 -31.07 -8.30
C ASN A 226 -24.00 -30.66 -9.30
N PRO A 227 -24.12 -31.33 -10.46
CA PRO A 227 -25.13 -31.00 -11.46
C PRO A 227 -26.56 -31.00 -10.93
N GLU A 228 -26.89 -31.92 -10.02
CA GLU A 228 -28.20 -32.05 -9.40
C GLU A 228 -28.54 -30.80 -8.56
N ARG A 229 -27.57 -30.30 -7.78
CA ARG A 229 -27.71 -29.06 -7.02
C ARG A 229 -27.92 -27.86 -7.93
N ILE A 230 -27.16 -27.77 -9.02
CA ILE A 230 -27.31 -26.67 -9.99
C ILE A 230 -28.71 -26.69 -10.60
N LYS A 231 -29.22 -27.87 -10.93
CA LYS A 231 -30.58 -28.06 -11.45
C LYS A 231 -31.64 -27.62 -10.43
N ASP A 232 -31.57 -28.12 -9.21
CA ASP A 232 -32.47 -27.73 -8.10
C ASP A 232 -32.49 -26.20 -7.91
N MET A 233 -31.32 -25.56 -7.90
CA MET A 233 -31.26 -24.10 -7.79
C MET A 233 -31.91 -23.38 -8.98
N MET A 234 -31.80 -23.89 -10.21
CA MET A 234 -32.48 -23.30 -11.38
C MET A 234 -33.99 -23.54 -11.40
N GLU A 235 -34.49 -24.54 -10.67
CA GLU A 235 -35.93 -24.75 -10.50
C GLU A 235 -36.50 -23.78 -9.46
N ARG A 236 -35.76 -23.52 -8.38
CA ARG A 236 -36.14 -22.56 -7.33
C ARG A 236 -35.90 -21.10 -7.71
N HIS A 237 -34.91 -20.85 -8.57
CA HIS A 237 -34.51 -19.52 -9.03
C HIS A 237 -34.52 -19.48 -10.56
N SER A 238 -35.10 -18.42 -11.16
CA SER A 238 -35.22 -18.30 -12.62
C SER A 238 -33.88 -18.37 -13.38
N PHE A 239 -32.76 -18.13 -12.72
CA PHE A 239 -31.41 -18.34 -13.24
C PHE A 239 -30.40 -18.42 -12.08
N VAL A 240 -29.23 -18.99 -12.36
CA VAL A 240 -28.12 -19.06 -11.41
C VAL A 240 -26.82 -18.57 -12.05
N TYR A 241 -25.89 -18.09 -11.21
CA TYR A 241 -24.53 -17.76 -11.65
C TYR A 241 -23.54 -18.82 -11.19
N TYR A 242 -22.92 -19.50 -12.15
CA TYR A 242 -21.80 -20.40 -11.90
C TYR A 242 -20.49 -19.67 -12.15
N LYS A 243 -19.61 -19.59 -11.14
CA LYS A 243 -18.41 -18.74 -11.17
C LYS A 243 -17.25 -19.38 -10.40
N PRO A 244 -16.00 -19.21 -10.86
CA PRO A 244 -14.82 -19.56 -10.06
C PRO A 244 -14.77 -18.76 -8.76
N SER A 245 -14.52 -19.46 -7.65
CA SER A 245 -14.31 -18.86 -6.32
C SER A 245 -13.15 -17.85 -6.34
N ALA A 246 -12.05 -18.22 -6.98
CA ALA A 246 -10.80 -17.45 -7.05
C ALA A 246 -10.60 -16.58 -8.33
N GLY A 247 -11.65 -16.30 -9.11
CA GLY A 247 -11.56 -15.49 -10.34
C GLY A 247 -11.68 -13.97 -10.15
N SER A 248 -11.27 -13.19 -11.16
CA SER A 248 -11.45 -11.73 -11.24
C SER A 248 -11.95 -11.32 -12.65
N LEU A 249 -12.29 -10.04 -12.84
CA LEU A 249 -12.66 -9.43 -14.13
C LEU A 249 -13.86 -10.09 -14.84
N GLY A 250 -14.72 -10.79 -14.10
CA GLY A 250 -15.86 -11.51 -14.68
C GLY A 250 -15.49 -12.77 -15.47
N LEU A 251 -14.22 -13.19 -15.47
CA LEU A 251 -13.77 -14.35 -16.22
C LEU A 251 -14.32 -15.66 -15.65
N GLY A 252 -14.80 -16.53 -16.54
CA GLY A 252 -15.36 -17.83 -16.20
C GLY A 252 -16.74 -17.77 -15.53
N ILE A 253 -17.43 -16.62 -15.58
CA ILE A 253 -18.81 -16.52 -15.07
C ILE A 253 -19.80 -16.99 -16.14
N TYR A 254 -20.64 -17.94 -15.76
CA TYR A 254 -21.76 -18.42 -16.55
C TYR A 254 -23.06 -18.04 -15.86
N ARG A 255 -24.01 -17.49 -16.62
CA ARG A 255 -25.40 -17.38 -16.21
C ARG A 255 -26.15 -18.56 -16.82
N LEU A 256 -26.60 -19.47 -15.96
CA LEU A 256 -27.35 -20.65 -16.35
C LEU A 256 -28.85 -20.39 -16.14
N THR A 257 -29.66 -20.82 -17.08
CA THR A 257 -31.11 -20.62 -17.06
C THR A 257 -31.79 -21.89 -17.55
N TYR A 258 -32.87 -22.30 -16.90
CA TYR A 258 -33.76 -23.34 -17.40
C TYR A 258 -35.07 -22.70 -17.86
N LEU A 259 -35.51 -23.04 -19.07
CA LEU A 259 -36.79 -22.61 -19.61
C LEU A 259 -37.66 -23.84 -19.88
N PRO A 260 -38.84 -23.96 -19.23
CA PRO A 260 -39.76 -25.06 -19.50
C PRO A 260 -40.02 -25.20 -21.00
N LYS A 261 -39.96 -26.43 -21.52
CA LYS A 261 -40.11 -26.79 -22.95
C LYS A 261 -38.98 -26.35 -23.90
N LYS A 262 -38.04 -25.49 -23.47
CA LYS A 262 -36.91 -25.01 -24.31
C LYS A 262 -35.55 -25.55 -23.86
N GLY A 263 -35.44 -26.03 -22.62
CA GLY A 263 -34.22 -26.66 -22.11
C GLY A 263 -33.31 -25.69 -21.34
N TYR A 264 -32.04 -26.04 -21.24
CA TYR A 264 -31.02 -25.31 -20.48
C TYR A 264 -30.21 -24.38 -21.38
N PHE A 265 -29.91 -23.18 -20.87
CA PHE A 265 -29.15 -22.16 -21.57
C PHE A 265 -28.00 -21.67 -20.70
N ALA A 266 -26.83 -21.50 -21.31
CA ALA A 266 -25.66 -20.88 -20.67
C ALA A 266 -25.31 -19.59 -21.42
N ARG A 267 -25.27 -18.46 -20.71
CA ARG A 267 -24.72 -17.19 -21.21
C ARG A 267 -23.40 -16.92 -20.51
N TYR A 268 -22.35 -16.66 -21.28
CA TYR A 268 -21.02 -16.37 -20.76
C TYR A 268 -20.32 -15.39 -21.71
N HIS A 269 -19.32 -14.68 -21.20
CA HIS A 269 -18.44 -13.89 -22.06
C HIS A 269 -17.43 -14.84 -22.71
N ALA A 270 -17.51 -14.99 -24.03
CA ALA A 270 -16.43 -15.62 -24.81
C ALA A 270 -15.20 -14.71 -24.73
N MET A 271 -14.06 -15.23 -24.25
CA MET A 271 -12.82 -14.46 -24.24
C MET A 271 -12.40 -14.16 -25.68
N ALA A 272 -12.16 -12.89 -25.99
CA ALA A 272 -11.06 -12.55 -26.88
C ALA A 272 -9.78 -13.01 -26.18
N ALA A 273 -8.97 -13.84 -26.84
CA ALA A 273 -7.74 -14.37 -26.28
C ALA A 273 -6.85 -13.24 -25.75
N ILE A 274 -6.76 -13.10 -24.43
CA ILE A 274 -5.73 -12.27 -23.81
C ILE A 274 -4.45 -13.11 -23.87
N ARG A 275 -3.61 -12.82 -24.86
CA ARG A 275 -2.24 -13.34 -24.94
C ARG A 275 -1.48 -12.80 -23.73
N TYR A 276 -0.97 -13.71 -22.90
CA TYR A 276 0.01 -13.40 -21.85
C TYR A 276 1.35 -13.01 -22.48
#